data_AF-A0A3D4D1G9-F1
#
_entry.id   AF-A0A3D4D1G9-F1
#
_cell.length_a   1.000
_cell.length_b   1.000
_cell.length_c   1.000
_cell.angle_alpha   90.00
_cell.angle_beta   90.00
_cell.angle_gamma   90.00
#
_symmetry.space_group_name_H-M   'P 1'
#
loop_
_entity.id
_entity.type
_entity.pdbx_description
1 polymer ?
#
loop_
_entity_poly.entity_id
_entity_poly.type
_entity_poly.pdbx_seq_one_letter_code
_entity_poly.pdbx_strand_id
1 'polypeptide(L)'
;ETTLQFPAILKPNQGGSGARMAEVSSLNELSNLLEADPSLWQPDPVLLLQEKLDHDPSKQGIVRLEFLGGELLYAMRVVGVSGFNLCPSVDCNPEGEEGGTCALPSSTPAGEPQFLPYPEVPAEVVEEAHRLFNATGFDIGALEYLTTSDGRRVFYDINANSNLRRSVGLAMGFDPFDRVAEYLERQIAS
;
A
#
# COMPACT_ATOMS: atom_id res chain seq x y z
N GLU A 1 -4.02 1.33 -29.72
CA GLU A 1 -4.07 0.19 -28.79
C GLU A 1 -2.93 0.35 -27.80
N THR A 2 -3.21 0.26 -26.49
CA THR A 2 -2.16 0.37 -25.48
C THR A 2 -1.50 -1.00 -25.33
N THR A 3 -0.24 -1.10 -25.72
CA THR A 3 0.54 -2.33 -25.58
C THR A 3 0.90 -2.54 -24.11
N LEU A 4 0.65 -3.74 -23.57
CA LEU A 4 1.10 -4.13 -22.23
C LEU A 4 2.64 -4.04 -22.16
N GLN A 5 3.17 -3.33 -21.17
CA GLN A 5 4.60 -3.25 -20.92
C GLN A 5 5.04 -4.31 -19.91
N PHE A 6 6.17 -4.94 -20.18
CA PHE A 6 6.80 -5.92 -19.31
C PHE A 6 8.15 -5.39 -18.80
N PRO A 7 8.59 -5.73 -17.58
CA PRO A 7 7.90 -6.59 -16.61
C PRO A 7 6.58 -5.99 -16.10
N ALA A 8 5.65 -6.86 -15.74
CA ALA A 8 4.32 -6.51 -15.26
C ALA A 8 4.06 -7.18 -13.90
N ILE A 9 3.23 -6.54 -13.08
CA ILE A 9 2.82 -7.06 -11.78
C ILE A 9 1.41 -7.63 -11.91
N LEU A 10 1.30 -8.93 -11.65
CA LEU A 10 0.03 -9.61 -11.42
C LEU A 10 -0.37 -9.42 -9.96
N LYS A 11 -1.60 -8.97 -9.71
CA LYS A 11 -2.19 -8.91 -8.37
C LYS A 11 -3.64 -9.37 -8.36
N PRO A 12 -4.11 -10.02 -7.29
CA PRO A 12 -5.53 -10.34 -7.14
C PRO A 12 -6.35 -9.07 -6.89
N ASN A 13 -7.62 -9.08 -7.30
CA ASN A 13 -8.56 -8.01 -6.95
C ASN A 13 -8.87 -7.98 -5.45
N GLN A 14 -8.89 -9.15 -4.81
CA GLN A 14 -9.00 -9.29 -3.36
C GLN A 14 -7.69 -9.85 -2.79
N GLY A 15 -6.97 -8.99 -2.06
CA GLY A 15 -5.68 -9.32 -1.48
C GLY A 15 -5.43 -8.60 -0.16
N GLY A 16 -4.24 -8.81 0.38
CA GLY A 16 -3.73 -8.17 1.57
C GLY A 16 -2.25 -8.53 1.75
N SER A 17 -1.47 -7.62 2.31
CA SER A 17 -0.06 -7.84 2.67
C SER A 17 0.83 -8.37 1.54
N GLY A 18 0.54 -7.99 0.29
CA GLY A 18 1.30 -8.43 -0.89
C GLY A 18 1.10 -9.90 -1.29
N ALA A 19 0.09 -10.58 -0.74
CA ALA A 19 -0.17 -11.99 -1.02
C ALA A 19 -0.60 -12.23 -2.47
N ARG A 20 -0.14 -13.34 -3.05
CA ARG A 20 -0.48 -13.78 -4.42
C ARG A 20 -0.11 -12.75 -5.50
N MET A 21 0.84 -11.86 -5.22
CA MET A 21 1.44 -11.00 -6.22
C MET A 21 2.60 -11.69 -6.91
N ALA A 22 2.75 -11.46 -8.20
CA ALA A 22 3.85 -11.99 -8.99
C ALA A 22 4.33 -10.96 -10.01
N GLU A 23 5.65 -10.89 -10.20
CA GLU A 23 6.23 -10.21 -11.35
C GLU A 23 6.33 -11.21 -12.51
N VAL A 24 5.89 -10.80 -13.69
CA VAL A 24 5.97 -11.59 -14.92
C VAL A 24 6.64 -10.77 -16.02
N SER A 25 7.47 -11.41 -16.83
CA SER A 25 8.25 -10.80 -17.91
C SER A 25 7.59 -10.96 -19.29
N SER A 26 6.54 -11.77 -19.40
CA SER A 26 5.80 -11.96 -20.66
C SER A 26 4.39 -12.54 -20.44
N LEU A 27 3.54 -12.48 -21.46
CA LEU A 27 2.24 -13.18 -21.47
C LEU A 27 2.39 -14.70 -21.35
N ASN A 28 3.43 -15.29 -21.95
CA ASN A 28 3.67 -16.72 -21.87
C ASN A 28 4.01 -17.16 -20.44
N GLU A 29 4.81 -16.35 -19.74
CA GLU A 29 5.12 -16.58 -18.33
C GLU A 29 3.88 -16.44 -17.45
N LEU A 30 3.03 -15.44 -17.71
CA LEU A 30 1.74 -15.28 -17.05
C LEU A 30 0.85 -16.52 -17.21
N SER A 31 0.69 -17.03 -18.44
CA SER A 31 -0.10 -18.24 -18.70
C SER A 31 0.46 -19.45 -17.94
N ASN A 32 1.77 -19.66 -18.02
CA ASN A 32 2.43 -20.76 -17.30
C ASN A 32 2.23 -20.66 -15.78
N LEU A 33 2.32 -19.44 -15.21
CA LEU A 33 2.11 -19.20 -13.79
C LEU A 33 0.67 -19.55 -13.37
N LEU A 34 -0.33 -19.11 -14.12
CA LEU A 34 -1.75 -19.35 -13.83
C LEU A 34 -2.15 -20.83 -14.00
N GLU A 35 -1.50 -21.54 -14.92
CA GLU A 35 -1.69 -22.98 -15.10
C GLU A 35 -1.01 -23.78 -13.98
N ALA A 36 0.19 -23.37 -13.56
CA ALA A 36 0.95 -24.04 -12.51
C ALA A 36 0.34 -23.83 -11.11
N ASP A 37 -0.25 -22.66 -10.86
CA ASP A 37 -0.89 -22.32 -9.59
C ASP A 37 -2.35 -21.83 -9.77
N PRO A 38 -3.32 -22.77 -9.88
CA PRO A 38 -4.74 -22.43 -9.94
C PRO A 38 -5.27 -21.69 -8.70
N SER A 39 -4.53 -21.70 -7.58
CA SER A 39 -4.95 -21.00 -6.36
C SER A 39 -4.90 -19.47 -6.51
N LEU A 40 -4.16 -18.96 -7.49
CA LEU A 40 -4.14 -17.52 -7.82
C LEU A 40 -5.52 -16.99 -8.21
N TRP A 41 -6.41 -17.84 -8.73
CA TRP A 41 -7.80 -17.48 -9.07
C TRP A 41 -8.74 -17.42 -7.85
N GLN A 42 -8.24 -17.64 -6.64
CA GLN A 42 -9.04 -17.67 -5.41
C GLN A 42 -8.66 -16.52 -4.46
N PRO A 43 -9.60 -16.04 -3.63
CA PRO A 43 -11.03 -16.40 -3.59
C PRO A 43 -11.85 -15.73 -4.70
N ASP A 44 -11.27 -14.73 -5.37
CA ASP A 44 -11.89 -13.94 -6.42
C ASP A 44 -11.12 -14.16 -7.73
N PRO A 45 -11.76 -14.62 -8.81
CA PRO A 45 -11.09 -14.89 -10.08
C PRO A 45 -10.75 -13.61 -10.87
N VAL A 46 -11.04 -12.43 -10.35
CA VAL A 46 -10.60 -11.18 -10.97
C VAL A 46 -9.15 -10.89 -10.60
N LEU A 47 -8.29 -10.85 -11.62
CA LEU A 47 -6.87 -10.51 -11.51
C LEU A 47 -6.59 -9.22 -12.27
N LEU A 48 -5.63 -8.45 -11.78
CA LEU A 48 -5.14 -7.25 -12.44
C LEU A 48 -3.67 -7.45 -12.85
N LEU A 49 -3.37 -7.13 -14.11
CA LEU A 49 -2.01 -7.06 -14.64
C LEU A 49 -1.67 -5.60 -14.89
N GLN A 50 -0.66 -5.08 -14.19
CA GLN A 50 -0.25 -3.67 -14.28
C GLN A 50 1.20 -3.57 -14.74
N GLU A 51 1.59 -2.44 -15.34
CA GLU A 51 3.01 -2.15 -15.55
C GLU A 51 3.76 -2.22 -14.22
N LYS A 52 4.99 -2.74 -14.23
CA LYS A 52 5.86 -2.61 -13.07
C LYS A 52 6.36 -1.17 -12.99
N LEU A 53 6.13 -0.55 -11.84
CA LEU A 53 6.54 0.82 -11.58
C LEU A 53 7.93 0.83 -10.92
N ASP A 54 8.96 0.93 -11.74
CA ASP A 54 10.34 1.04 -11.27
C ASP A 54 10.55 2.33 -10.48
N HIS A 55 11.09 2.22 -9.28
CA HIS A 55 11.36 3.34 -8.36
C HIS A 55 12.59 3.02 -7.48
N ASP A 56 13.11 4.02 -6.75
CA ASP A 56 14.22 3.82 -5.80
C ASP A 56 13.66 3.53 -4.39
N PRO A 57 13.64 2.25 -3.94
CA PRO A 57 13.09 1.89 -2.62
C PRO A 57 13.95 2.37 -1.45
N SER A 58 15.21 2.77 -1.69
CA SER A 58 16.14 3.18 -0.63
C SER A 58 16.02 4.66 -0.27
N LYS A 59 15.71 5.52 -1.25
CA LYS A 59 15.61 6.97 -1.06
C LYS A 59 14.19 7.49 -1.18
N GLN A 60 13.45 7.04 -2.18
CA GLN A 60 12.10 7.53 -2.45
C GLN A 60 11.07 6.61 -1.80
N GLY A 61 11.21 5.30 -1.99
CA GLY A 61 10.23 4.34 -1.49
C GLY A 61 8.81 4.66 -1.95
N ILE A 62 7.87 4.19 -1.14
CA ILE A 62 6.43 4.42 -1.34
C ILE A 62 5.95 5.40 -0.28
N VAL A 63 4.95 6.20 -0.63
CA VAL A 63 4.28 7.09 0.31
C VAL A 63 2.85 6.63 0.51
N ARG A 64 2.48 6.47 1.76
CA ARG A 64 1.13 6.13 2.20
C ARG A 64 0.51 7.32 2.91
N LEU A 65 -0.69 7.69 2.48
CA LEU A 65 -1.47 8.82 2.98
C LEU A 65 -2.69 8.25 3.70
N GLU A 66 -2.76 8.42 5.01
CA GLU A 66 -3.87 7.95 5.84
C GLU A 66 -4.93 9.03 5.94
N PHE A 67 -6.19 8.67 5.72
CA PHE A 67 -7.34 9.57 5.71
C PHE A 67 -8.35 9.21 6.81
N LEU A 68 -8.97 10.24 7.38
CA LEU A 68 -10.01 10.13 8.40
C LEU A 68 -11.04 11.26 8.22
N GLY A 69 -12.30 10.89 8.05
CA GLY A 69 -13.40 11.84 7.82
C GLY A 69 -13.23 12.65 6.53
N GLY A 70 -12.63 12.07 5.49
CA GLY A 70 -12.32 12.77 4.23
C GLY A 70 -11.07 13.65 4.27
N GLU A 71 -10.43 13.80 5.43
CA GLU A 71 -9.26 14.64 5.63
C GLU A 71 -7.97 13.81 5.77
N LEU A 72 -6.83 14.35 5.33
CA LEU A 72 -5.53 13.71 5.54
C LEU A 72 -5.20 13.71 7.04
N LEU A 73 -5.05 12.53 7.63
CA LEU A 73 -4.69 12.33 9.03
C LEU A 73 -3.17 12.42 9.24
N TYR A 74 -2.39 11.62 8.51
CA TYR A 74 -0.94 11.75 8.41
C TYR A 74 -0.42 11.02 7.16
N ALA A 75 0.85 11.24 6.85
CA ALA A 75 1.56 10.54 5.80
C ALA A 75 2.79 9.83 6.34
N MET A 76 3.16 8.74 5.68
CA MET A 76 4.38 8.00 5.96
C MET A 76 5.09 7.60 4.67
N ARG A 77 6.40 7.52 4.75
CA ARG A 77 7.25 6.95 3.70
C ARG A 77 7.70 5.57 4.13
N VAL A 78 7.54 4.59 3.23
CA VAL A 78 7.99 3.22 3.40
C VAL A 78 9.22 3.00 2.54
N VAL A 79 10.38 2.73 3.17
CA VAL A 79 11.67 2.55 2.50
C VAL A 79 12.35 1.25 2.92
N GLY A 80 13.40 0.86 2.19
CA GLY A 80 14.36 -0.14 2.66
C GLY A 80 14.00 -1.60 2.38
N VAL A 81 12.99 -1.87 1.55
CA VAL A 81 12.60 -3.23 1.16
C VAL A 81 12.38 -3.36 -0.34
N SER A 82 12.79 -4.50 -0.89
CA SER A 82 12.36 -4.97 -2.21
C SER A 82 11.42 -6.17 -2.02
N GLY A 83 10.12 -5.94 -2.23
CA GLY A 83 9.07 -6.94 -2.02
C GLY A 83 7.67 -6.33 -2.09
N PHE A 84 6.64 -7.16 -2.00
CA PHE A 84 5.24 -6.74 -2.11
C PHE A 84 4.54 -6.49 -0.77
N ASN A 85 5.07 -7.03 0.34
CA ASN A 85 4.47 -6.86 1.66
C ASN A 85 4.94 -5.55 2.32
N LEU A 86 4.21 -4.47 2.05
CA LEU A 86 4.49 -3.13 2.58
C LEU A 86 3.44 -2.66 3.60
N CYS A 87 2.64 -3.58 4.13
CA CYS A 87 1.56 -3.25 5.04
C CYS A 87 2.11 -2.66 6.35
N PRO A 88 1.70 -1.44 6.75
CA PRO A 88 2.22 -0.77 7.95
C PRO A 88 1.72 -1.33 9.29
N SER A 89 0.72 -2.22 9.29
CA SER A 89 0.21 -2.83 10.54
C SER A 89 1.32 -3.62 11.23
N VAL A 90 1.38 -3.52 12.56
CA VAL A 90 2.28 -4.32 13.39
C VAL A 90 2.01 -5.82 13.28
N ASP A 91 0.78 -6.22 12.91
CA ASP A 91 0.47 -7.64 12.65
C ASP A 91 1.17 -8.15 11.38
N CYS A 92 1.48 -7.25 10.45
CA CYS A 92 2.18 -7.56 9.21
C CYS A 92 3.69 -7.32 9.32
N ASN A 93 4.08 -6.21 9.94
CA ASN A 93 5.45 -5.76 10.16
C ASN A 93 5.61 -5.31 11.61
N PRO A 94 5.87 -6.26 12.54
CA PRO A 94 5.97 -5.99 13.97
C PRO A 94 7.14 -5.08 14.34
N GLU A 95 7.03 -4.43 15.48
CA GLU A 95 8.10 -3.60 16.04
C GLU A 95 9.00 -4.49 16.94
N GLY A 96 10.14 -4.96 16.41
CA GLY A 96 11.09 -5.81 17.15
C GLY A 96 11.43 -7.11 16.41
N GLU A 97 12.02 -8.08 17.12
CA GLU A 97 12.49 -9.36 16.54
C GLU A 97 11.37 -10.41 16.33
N GLU A 98 10.12 -10.09 16.64
CA GLU A 98 9.01 -11.02 16.45
C GLU A 98 8.60 -11.11 14.97
N GLY A 99 8.22 -12.29 14.50
CA GLY A 99 7.74 -12.46 13.12
C GLY A 99 6.28 -12.02 12.99
N GLY A 100 5.96 -11.22 11.96
CA GLY A 100 4.59 -10.77 11.71
C GLY A 100 3.62 -11.94 11.50
N THR A 101 2.42 -11.84 12.06
CA THR A 101 1.38 -12.89 11.95
C THR A 101 0.87 -13.04 10.51
N CYS A 102 1.00 -11.99 9.70
CA CYS A 102 0.70 -12.01 8.27
C CYS A 102 1.93 -12.18 7.36
N ALA A 103 3.09 -12.56 7.90
CA ALA A 103 4.29 -12.74 7.10
C ALA A 103 4.12 -13.89 6.10
N LEU A 104 4.30 -13.59 4.81
CA LEU A 104 4.23 -14.59 3.76
C LEU A 104 5.46 -15.51 3.81
N PRO A 105 5.29 -16.85 3.79
CA PRO A 105 6.40 -17.79 3.93
C PRO A 105 7.35 -17.86 2.72
N SER A 106 7.10 -17.09 1.65
CA SER A 106 7.74 -17.28 0.34
C SER A 106 8.54 -16.09 -0.21
N SER A 107 8.59 -14.95 0.50
CA SER A 107 9.46 -13.85 0.10
C SER A 107 10.33 -13.47 1.28
N THR A 108 11.58 -13.92 1.30
CA THR A 108 12.60 -13.32 2.17
C THR A 108 12.82 -11.91 1.63
N PRO A 109 12.29 -10.84 2.28
CA PRO A 109 12.50 -9.51 1.77
C PRO A 109 13.99 -9.18 1.91
N ALA A 110 14.59 -8.56 0.91
CA ALA A 110 15.95 -8.02 1.08
C ALA A 110 15.85 -6.72 1.90
N GLY A 111 15.79 -6.86 3.22
CA GLY A 111 15.67 -5.76 4.20
C GLY A 111 14.31 -5.69 4.88
N GLU A 112 14.27 -5.11 6.09
CA GLU A 112 13.04 -4.82 6.81
C GLU A 112 12.46 -3.47 6.37
N PRO A 113 11.15 -3.38 6.05
CA PRO A 113 10.53 -2.12 5.70
C PRO A 113 10.62 -1.13 6.86
N GLN A 114 11.08 0.08 6.56
CA GLN A 114 11.11 1.19 7.51
C GLN A 114 9.96 2.15 7.22
N PHE A 115 9.16 2.44 8.25
CA PHE A 115 8.02 3.35 8.16
C PHE A 115 8.40 4.66 8.84
N LEU A 116 8.61 5.70 8.04
CA LEU A 116 9.08 7.00 8.47
C LEU A 116 7.95 8.03 8.39
N PRO A 117 7.77 8.90 9.39
CA PRO A 117 6.84 10.01 9.29
C PRO A 117 7.22 10.92 8.11
N TYR A 118 6.22 11.43 7.39
CA TYR A 118 6.44 12.28 6.23
C TYR A 118 5.59 13.57 6.32
N PRO A 119 5.90 14.51 7.23
CA PRO A 119 5.16 15.77 7.37
C PRO A 119 5.28 16.72 6.17
N GLU A 120 6.33 16.58 5.37
CA GLU A 120 6.65 17.44 4.23
C GLU A 120 6.11 16.93 2.89
N VAL A 121 4.95 16.24 2.91
CA VAL A 121 4.24 15.87 1.67
C VAL A 121 3.89 17.14 0.89
N PRO A 122 4.20 17.20 -0.42
CA PRO A 122 3.87 18.37 -1.22
C PRO A 122 2.37 18.64 -1.26
N ALA A 123 1.96 19.91 -1.14
CA ALA A 123 0.56 20.30 -1.09
C ALA A 123 -0.22 19.84 -2.32
N GLU A 124 0.39 19.86 -3.51
CA GLU A 124 -0.23 19.38 -4.75
C GLU A 124 -0.54 17.88 -4.73
N VAL A 125 0.25 17.09 -3.98
CA VAL A 125 0.00 15.65 -3.79
C VAL A 125 -1.17 15.46 -2.85
N VAL A 126 -1.25 16.25 -1.77
CA VAL A 126 -2.36 16.22 -0.82
C VAL A 126 -3.67 16.56 -1.53
N GLU A 127 -3.71 17.63 -2.33
CA GLU A 127 -4.89 18.02 -3.11
C GLU A 127 -5.33 16.94 -4.11
N GLU A 128 -4.39 16.30 -4.80
CA GLU A 128 -4.69 15.19 -5.70
C GLU A 128 -5.23 13.98 -4.92
N ALA A 129 -4.63 13.66 -3.78
CA ALA A 129 -5.04 12.57 -2.91
C ALA A 129 -6.46 12.81 -2.35
N HIS A 130 -6.81 14.03 -1.91
CA HIS A 130 -8.18 14.36 -1.49
C HIS A 130 -9.19 14.13 -2.61
N ARG A 131 -8.88 14.54 -3.85
CA ARG A 131 -9.78 14.31 -4.99
C ARG A 131 -9.99 12.82 -5.25
N LEU A 132 -8.92 12.02 -5.19
CA LEU A 132 -9.00 10.57 -5.36
C LEU A 132 -9.77 9.91 -4.21
N PHE A 133 -9.46 10.28 -2.97
CA PHE A 133 -10.09 9.72 -1.78
C PHE A 133 -11.59 10.04 -1.73
N ASN A 134 -11.98 11.29 -2.02
CA ASN A 134 -13.39 11.69 -2.07
C ASN A 134 -14.18 10.90 -3.13
N ALA A 135 -13.55 10.49 -4.23
CA ALA A 135 -14.19 9.66 -5.25
C ALA A 135 -14.46 8.22 -4.79
N THR A 136 -13.79 7.74 -3.73
CA THR A 136 -14.01 6.40 -3.16
C THR A 136 -15.28 6.32 -2.32
N GLY A 137 -15.72 7.45 -1.74
CA GLY A 137 -16.80 7.49 -0.75
C GLY A 137 -16.41 6.87 0.60
N PHE A 138 -15.13 6.64 0.86
CA PHE A 138 -14.67 6.14 2.16
C PHE A 138 -14.57 7.27 3.19
N ASP A 139 -14.93 6.95 4.43
CA ASP A 139 -14.71 7.84 5.57
C ASP A 139 -13.30 7.66 6.16
N ILE A 140 -12.80 6.42 6.16
CA ILE A 140 -11.49 6.04 6.70
C ILE A 140 -10.81 5.17 5.65
N GLY A 141 -9.53 5.39 5.41
CA GLY A 141 -8.76 4.58 4.47
C GLY A 141 -7.40 5.18 4.17
N ALA A 142 -6.73 4.65 3.16
CA ALA A 142 -5.44 5.17 2.74
C ALA A 142 -5.27 5.15 1.22
N LEU A 143 -4.41 6.05 0.74
CA LEU A 143 -3.90 6.04 -0.62
C LEU A 143 -2.40 5.76 -0.60
N GLU A 144 -1.94 5.00 -1.58
CA GLU A 144 -0.51 4.75 -1.78
C GLU A 144 -0.07 5.28 -3.14
N TYR A 145 1.04 6.01 -3.13
CA TYR A 145 1.69 6.47 -4.34
C TYR A 145 3.19 6.27 -4.27
N LEU A 146 3.82 6.29 -5.44
CA LEU A 146 5.26 6.35 -5.58
C LEU A 146 5.65 7.31 -6.69
N THR A 147 6.92 7.69 -6.69
CA THR A 147 7.55 8.40 -7.81
C THR A 147 8.45 7.40 -8.52
N THR A 148 8.15 7.17 -9.79
CA THR A 148 8.90 6.25 -10.65
C THR A 148 10.26 6.86 -11.03
N SER A 149 11.19 6.01 -11.48
CA SER A 149 12.51 6.41 -11.96
C SER A 149 12.47 7.36 -13.17
N ASP A 150 11.37 7.36 -13.93
CA ASP A 150 11.14 8.29 -15.05
C ASP A 150 10.53 9.64 -14.61
N GLY A 151 10.22 9.80 -13.32
CA GLY A 151 9.68 11.01 -12.73
C GLY A 151 8.15 11.09 -12.66
N ARG A 152 7.40 10.09 -13.14
CA ARG A 152 5.94 10.03 -12.93
C ARG A 152 5.60 9.80 -11.46
N ARG A 153 4.65 10.56 -10.94
CA ARG A 153 3.91 10.23 -9.71
C ARG A 153 2.74 9.32 -10.07
N VAL A 154 2.64 8.18 -9.41
CA VAL A 154 1.58 7.20 -9.68
C VAL A 154 0.95 6.75 -8.37
N PHE A 155 -0.34 7.03 -8.21
CA PHE A 155 -1.19 6.38 -7.22
C PHE A 155 -1.54 4.99 -7.73
N TYR A 156 -1.17 3.96 -6.98
CA TYR A 156 -1.28 2.57 -7.45
C TYR A 156 -2.20 1.70 -6.59
N ASP A 157 -2.54 2.15 -5.38
CA ASP A 157 -3.41 1.41 -4.47
C ASP A 157 -4.27 2.31 -3.57
N ILE A 158 -5.45 1.80 -3.21
CA ILE A 158 -6.43 2.42 -2.32
C ILE A 158 -6.85 1.38 -1.31
N ASN A 159 -6.72 1.69 -0.02
CA ASN A 159 -7.04 0.80 1.07
C ASN A 159 -8.29 1.29 1.81
N ALA A 160 -9.39 0.54 1.73
CA ALA A 160 -10.61 0.84 2.48
C ALA A 160 -10.47 0.58 3.99
N ASN A 161 -9.54 -0.31 4.37
CA ASN A 161 -9.17 -0.54 5.75
C ASN A 161 -7.81 0.10 6.01
N SER A 162 -7.81 1.18 6.79
CA SER A 162 -6.58 1.82 7.23
C SER A 162 -5.80 0.89 8.18
N ASN A 163 -4.52 0.71 7.90
CA ASN A 163 -3.58 0.01 8.78
C ASN A 163 -2.73 1.06 9.50
N LEU A 164 -3.33 1.77 10.46
CA LEU A 164 -2.63 2.86 11.15
C LEU A 164 -1.38 2.35 11.87
N ARG A 165 -0.29 3.11 11.79
CA ARG A 165 0.94 2.83 12.53
C ARG A 165 1.12 3.82 13.67
N ARG A 166 0.98 3.33 14.91
CA ARG A 166 1.01 4.14 16.13
C ARG A 166 2.29 4.97 16.24
N SER A 167 3.45 4.35 16.04
CA SER A 167 4.75 5.01 16.16
C SER A 167 4.93 6.17 15.17
N VAL A 168 4.35 6.07 13.97
CA VAL A 168 4.35 7.19 13.01
C VAL A 168 3.46 8.33 13.51
N GLY A 169 2.24 8.05 13.92
CA GLY A 169 1.35 9.08 14.45
C GLY A 169 1.95 9.78 15.68
N LEU A 170 2.57 9.02 16.60
CA LEU A 170 3.23 9.58 17.78
C LEU A 170 4.40 10.50 17.39
N ALA A 171 5.19 10.15 16.37
CA ALA A 171 6.23 11.02 15.83
C ALA A 171 5.65 12.31 15.19
N MET A 172 4.39 12.27 14.74
CA MET A 172 3.63 13.42 14.25
C MET A 172 2.87 14.17 15.36
N GLY A 173 3.02 13.73 16.63
CA GLY A 173 2.50 14.42 17.81
C GLY A 173 1.11 14.00 18.28
N PHE A 174 0.56 12.87 17.82
CA PHE A 174 -0.76 12.38 18.26
C PHE A 174 -0.87 10.86 18.20
N ASP A 175 -1.82 10.26 18.94
CA ASP A 175 -2.14 8.84 18.76
C ASP A 175 -3.19 8.69 17.63
N PRO A 176 -2.89 8.01 16.52
CA PRO A 176 -3.82 7.92 15.39
C PRO A 176 -5.06 7.08 15.75
N PHE A 177 -4.96 6.16 16.71
CA PHE A 177 -6.10 5.36 17.15
C PHE A 177 -7.07 6.20 17.98
N ASP A 178 -6.57 7.10 18.82
CA ASP A 178 -7.41 8.05 19.57
C ASP A 178 -8.20 8.95 18.60
N ARG A 179 -7.55 9.45 17.54
CA ARG A 179 -8.24 10.26 16.53
C ARG A 179 -9.37 9.51 15.83
N VAL A 180 -9.18 8.22 15.54
CA VAL A 180 -10.24 7.38 14.98
C VAL A 180 -11.36 7.16 16.00
N ALA A 181 -11.03 6.85 17.25
CA ALA A 181 -12.04 6.66 18.30
C ALA A 181 -12.90 7.93 18.46
N GLU A 182 -12.27 9.10 18.56
CA GLU A 182 -12.95 10.40 18.63
C GLU A 182 -13.83 10.66 17.40
N TYR A 183 -13.38 10.28 16.20
CA TYR A 183 -14.17 10.39 14.98
C TYR A 183 -15.42 9.52 15.05
N LEU A 184 -15.26 8.25 15.43
CA LEU A 184 -16.37 7.29 15.53
C LEU A 184 -17.37 7.71 16.61
N GLU A 185 -16.92 8.23 17.75
CA GLU A 185 -17.80 8.79 18.79
C GLU A 185 -18.68 9.91 18.23
N ARG A 186 -18.11 10.80 17.41
CA ARG A 186 -18.88 11.87 16.75
C ARG A 186 -19.89 11.32 15.75
N GLN A 187 -19.53 10.33 14.95
CA GLN A 187 -20.43 9.70 13.97
C GLN A 187 -21.60 8.94 14.62
N ILE A 188 -21.37 8.34 15.79
CA ILE A 188 -22.41 7.63 16.54
C ILE A 188 -23.38 8.62 17.21
N ALA A 189 -22.88 9.80 17.61
CA ALA A 189 -23.68 10.82 18.27
C ALA A 189 -24.54 11.67 17.32
N SER A 190 -24.28 11.63 16.01
CA SER A 190 -25.00 12.36 14.96
C SER A 190 -26.22 11.61 14.43
#